data_AF-A0A100W3M5-F1
#
_entry.id   AF-A0A100W3M5-F1
#
_cell.length_a   1.000
_cell.length_b   1.000
_cell.length_c   1.000
_cell.angle_alpha   90.00
_cell.angle_beta   90.00
_cell.angle_gamma   90.00
#
_symmetry.space_group_name_H-M   'P 1'
#
loop_
_entity.id
_entity.type
_entity.pdbx_description
1 polymer ?
#
loop_
_entity_poly.entity_id
_entity_poly.type
_entity_poly.pdbx_seq_one_letter_code
_entity_poly.pdbx_strand_id
1 'polypeptide(L)'
;MTAPDVPAAESAVDGSARRGFGVDVGGSGVKGGIVDLDTGQLIGERFKLDTPQPSTPEAVAKTVAAVVREFGWTGSLGVTYPGVVTNGVVRTAANVDKGWIGVNAAEVISAELGGQHVTVLNDADAAGLAEEQYGAGKDNSGVIVLLTFGTGIGSAVIHNGVLLPNTEFGHLEVGGKEAEHRAASSVKERKDWSYERWTEEVTKVLTVIENAIWPDLFIAGGGISRKADKWIPLLKNRTPVVAATLQNTAGIVGAAMAAVADVTATGR
;
A
#
# COMPACT_ATOMS: atom_id res chain seq x y z
N MET A 1 18.72 -41.26 -47.34
CA MET A 1 18.07 -41.21 -46.02
C MET A 1 18.17 -39.79 -45.51
N THR A 2 17.16 -38.98 -45.78
CA THR A 2 17.02 -37.60 -45.31
C THR A 2 15.72 -37.57 -44.52
N ALA A 3 15.81 -37.35 -43.21
CA ALA A 3 14.66 -37.29 -42.32
C ALA A 3 13.81 -36.03 -42.64
N PRO A 4 12.48 -36.08 -42.47
CA PRO A 4 11.61 -34.93 -42.73
C PRO A 4 11.64 -33.95 -41.55
N ASP A 5 11.65 -32.65 -41.87
CA ASP A 5 11.42 -31.56 -40.93
C ASP A 5 10.01 -31.67 -40.32
N VAL A 6 9.96 -31.71 -38.99
CA VAL A 6 8.73 -31.56 -38.22
C VAL A 6 8.53 -30.06 -37.95
N PRO A 7 7.37 -29.47 -38.25
CA PRO A 7 7.15 -28.06 -37.95
C PRO A 7 7.11 -27.87 -36.43
N ALA A 8 7.89 -26.90 -35.94
CA ALA A 8 7.81 -26.46 -34.56
C ALA A 8 6.40 -25.95 -34.27
N ALA A 9 5.74 -26.58 -33.30
CA ALA A 9 4.47 -26.12 -32.78
C ALA A 9 4.67 -24.75 -32.12
N GLU A 10 4.07 -23.71 -32.68
CA GLU A 10 3.83 -22.46 -31.95
C GLU A 10 2.95 -22.80 -30.74
N SER A 11 3.53 -22.68 -29.53
CA SER A 11 2.76 -22.78 -28.30
C SER A 11 1.87 -21.56 -28.19
N ALA A 12 0.57 -21.74 -28.36
CA ALA A 12 -0.43 -20.75 -28.00
C ALA A 12 -0.23 -20.35 -26.53
N VAL A 13 0.11 -19.09 -26.30
CA VAL A 13 0.12 -18.49 -24.97
C VAL A 13 -1.35 -18.42 -24.54
N ASP A 14 -1.72 -19.22 -23.53
CA ASP A 14 -3.05 -19.20 -22.94
C ASP A 14 -3.33 -17.79 -22.37
N GLY A 15 -4.29 -17.09 -22.97
CA GLY A 15 -4.60 -15.68 -22.72
C GLY A 15 -5.33 -15.41 -21.40
N SER A 16 -5.10 -16.22 -20.37
CA SER A 16 -5.67 -15.96 -19.04
C SER A 16 -4.82 -14.90 -18.33
N ALA A 17 -5.43 -13.74 -18.03
CA ALA A 17 -4.77 -12.65 -17.31
C ALA A 17 -4.13 -13.17 -16.00
N ARG A 18 -2.93 -12.69 -15.66
CA ARG A 18 -2.27 -13.09 -14.42
C ARG A 18 -3.05 -12.50 -13.24
N ARG A 19 -3.66 -13.33 -12.39
CA ARG A 19 -4.53 -12.86 -11.29
C ARG A 19 -3.84 -12.90 -9.94
N GLY A 20 -4.13 -11.91 -9.11
CA GLY A 20 -3.81 -11.90 -7.68
C GLY A 20 -5.02 -11.51 -6.85
N PHE A 21 -4.98 -11.81 -5.55
CA PHE A 21 -6.00 -11.38 -4.60
C PHE A 21 -5.38 -10.52 -3.52
N GLY A 22 -5.95 -9.33 -3.33
CA GLY A 22 -5.49 -8.38 -2.35
C GLY A 22 -6.59 -8.05 -1.36
N VAL A 23 -6.21 -7.87 -0.10
CA VAL A 23 -7.08 -7.35 0.96
C VAL A 23 -6.46 -6.10 1.56
N ASP A 24 -7.21 -5.01 1.60
CA ASP A 24 -6.87 -3.76 2.25
C ASP A 24 -7.56 -3.64 3.61
N VAL A 25 -6.80 -3.74 4.70
CA VAL A 25 -7.31 -3.59 6.08
C VAL A 25 -7.17 -2.13 6.51
N GLY A 26 -8.24 -1.35 6.38
CA GLY A 26 -8.30 0.02 6.87
C GLY A 26 -8.95 0.13 8.26
N GLY A 27 -8.92 1.33 8.84
CA GLY A 27 -9.57 1.59 10.14
C GLY A 27 -11.10 1.50 10.15
N SER A 28 -11.75 1.69 9.00
CA SER A 28 -13.22 1.69 8.85
C SER A 28 -13.77 0.61 7.91
N GLY A 29 -12.90 -0.20 7.31
CA GLY A 29 -13.32 -1.31 6.48
C GLY A 29 -12.17 -2.21 6.03
N VAL A 30 -12.49 -3.49 5.92
CA VAL A 30 -11.67 -4.51 5.27
C VAL A 30 -12.22 -4.73 3.87
N LYS A 31 -11.41 -4.46 2.85
CA LYS A 31 -11.83 -4.52 1.44
C LYS A 31 -11.02 -5.55 0.70
N GLY A 32 -11.63 -6.37 -0.14
CA GLY A 32 -10.92 -7.35 -0.97
C GLY A 32 -11.32 -7.27 -2.43
N GLY A 33 -10.46 -7.77 -3.30
CA GLY A 33 -10.75 -7.88 -4.73
C GLY A 33 -9.73 -8.71 -5.48
N ILE A 34 -10.17 -9.25 -6.61
CA ILE A 34 -9.30 -9.90 -7.59
C ILE A 34 -8.68 -8.80 -8.46
N VAL A 35 -7.37 -8.89 -8.69
CA VAL A 35 -6.59 -7.91 -9.46
C VAL A 35 -5.99 -8.62 -10.67
N ASP A 36 -6.10 -7.98 -11.83
CA ASP A 36 -5.30 -8.30 -13.00
C ASP A 36 -3.89 -7.71 -12.79
N LEU A 37 -2.90 -8.59 -12.64
CA LEU A 37 -1.50 -8.24 -12.37
C LEU A 37 -0.73 -7.86 -13.64
N ASP A 38 -1.35 -7.88 -14.82
CA ASP A 38 -0.79 -7.28 -16.03
C ASP A 38 -1.15 -5.80 -16.13
N THR A 39 -2.32 -5.39 -15.61
CA THR A 39 -2.86 -4.03 -15.77
C THR A 39 -3.03 -3.24 -14.47
N GLY A 40 -2.99 -3.90 -13.31
CA GLY A 40 -3.32 -3.32 -12.01
C GLY A 40 -4.82 -3.04 -11.79
N GLN A 41 -5.68 -3.49 -12.70
CA GLN A 41 -7.13 -3.26 -12.63
C GLN A 41 -7.83 -4.32 -11.79
N LEU A 42 -8.94 -3.92 -11.13
CA LEU A 42 -9.81 -4.88 -10.47
C LEU A 42 -10.59 -5.70 -11.49
N ILE A 43 -10.63 -7.01 -11.28
CA ILE A 43 -11.52 -7.91 -12.01
C ILE A 43 -12.84 -7.98 -11.24
N GLY A 44 -13.80 -7.18 -11.68
CA GLY A 44 -15.10 -7.02 -11.01
C GLY A 44 -15.09 -5.98 -9.89
N GLU A 45 -16.16 -5.98 -9.09
CA GLU A 45 -16.31 -5.07 -7.95
C GLU A 45 -15.51 -5.57 -6.74
N ARG A 46 -15.00 -4.64 -5.94
CA ARG A 46 -14.44 -4.98 -4.62
C ARG A 46 -15.56 -5.30 -3.63
N PHE A 47 -15.27 -6.18 -2.69
CA PHE A 47 -16.15 -6.45 -1.55
C PHE A 47 -15.61 -5.75 -0.30
N LYS A 48 -16.50 -5.26 0.57
CA LYS A 48 -16.15 -4.57 1.80
C LYS A 48 -16.97 -5.09 2.96
N LEU A 49 -16.29 -5.39 4.07
CA LEU A 49 -16.89 -5.50 5.39
C LEU A 49 -16.37 -4.35 6.28
N ASP A 50 -17.12 -4.01 7.32
CA ASP A 50 -16.64 -3.04 8.31
C ASP A 50 -15.53 -3.65 9.17
N THR A 51 -14.55 -2.83 9.53
CA THR A 51 -13.49 -3.26 10.44
C THR A 51 -14.10 -3.50 11.81
N PRO A 52 -13.88 -4.68 12.43
CA PRO A 52 -14.47 -5.01 13.72
C PRO A 52 -13.99 -4.05 14.81
N GLN A 53 -14.85 -3.83 15.80
CA GLN A 53 -14.57 -3.01 16.99
C GLN A 53 -14.88 -3.83 18.24
N PRO A 54 -13.88 -4.20 19.06
CA PRO A 54 -12.45 -3.92 18.90
C PRO A 54 -11.80 -4.65 17.71
N SER A 55 -10.75 -4.05 17.14
CA SER A 55 -10.02 -4.58 15.97
C SER A 55 -8.94 -5.59 16.35
N THR A 56 -9.29 -6.56 17.21
CA THR A 56 -8.36 -7.59 17.68
C THR A 56 -7.86 -8.48 16.53
N PRO A 57 -6.67 -9.12 16.66
CA PRO A 57 -6.12 -9.99 15.62
C PRO A 57 -7.11 -11.03 15.10
N GLU A 58 -7.79 -11.72 16.01
CA GLU A 58 -8.72 -12.80 15.65
C GLU A 58 -10.00 -12.27 14.98
N ALA A 59 -10.53 -11.12 15.44
CA ALA A 59 -11.71 -10.53 14.83
C ALA A 59 -11.42 -10.03 13.40
N VAL A 60 -10.28 -9.38 13.21
CA VAL A 60 -9.85 -8.91 11.88
C VAL A 60 -9.55 -10.10 10.97
N ALA A 61 -8.86 -11.13 11.44
CA ALA A 61 -8.57 -12.33 10.65
C ALA A 61 -9.86 -13.02 10.15
N LYS A 62 -10.87 -13.17 11.01
CA LYS A 62 -12.21 -13.67 10.61
C LYS A 62 -12.87 -12.78 9.56
N THR A 63 -12.72 -11.47 9.69
CA THR A 63 -13.27 -10.50 8.73
C THR A 63 -12.57 -10.60 7.37
N VAL A 64 -11.23 -10.69 7.36
CA VAL A 64 -10.44 -10.94 6.15
C VAL A 64 -10.86 -12.26 5.51
N ALA A 65 -11.00 -13.33 6.29
CA ALA A 65 -11.41 -14.62 5.76
C ALA A 65 -12.83 -14.59 5.16
N ALA A 66 -13.77 -13.86 5.78
CA ALA A 66 -15.10 -13.65 5.20
C ALA A 66 -15.03 -12.90 3.86
N VAL A 67 -14.19 -11.87 3.75
CA VAL A 67 -13.97 -11.14 2.49
C VAL A 67 -13.40 -12.07 1.41
N VAL A 68 -12.41 -12.91 1.73
CA VAL A 68 -11.80 -13.84 0.77
C VAL A 68 -12.80 -14.91 0.31
N ARG A 69 -13.58 -15.46 1.24
CA ARG A 69 -14.60 -16.48 0.94
C ARG A 69 -15.71 -15.97 0.05
N GLU A 70 -16.07 -14.68 0.12
CA GLU A 70 -17.06 -14.07 -0.78
C GLU A 70 -16.67 -14.24 -2.27
N PHE A 71 -15.38 -14.19 -2.58
CA PHE A 71 -14.89 -14.41 -3.94
C PHE A 71 -14.60 -15.87 -4.28
N GLY A 72 -14.73 -16.78 -3.32
CA GLY A 72 -14.31 -18.18 -3.49
C GLY A 72 -12.82 -18.34 -3.81
N TRP A 73 -11.98 -17.38 -3.41
CA TRP A 73 -10.56 -17.39 -3.75
C TRP A 73 -9.79 -18.45 -2.94
N THR A 74 -9.04 -19.30 -3.64
CA THR A 74 -8.29 -20.43 -3.04
C THR A 74 -6.77 -20.32 -3.13
N GLY A 75 -6.26 -19.35 -3.90
CA GLY A 75 -4.82 -19.14 -4.12
C GLY A 75 -4.16 -18.31 -3.02
N SER A 76 -2.87 -18.03 -3.21
CA SER A 76 -2.14 -17.08 -2.37
C SER A 76 -2.81 -15.70 -2.41
N LEU A 77 -2.70 -14.95 -1.31
CA LEU A 77 -3.22 -13.60 -1.20
C LEU A 77 -2.25 -12.70 -0.44
N GLY A 78 -2.35 -11.40 -0.71
CA GLY A 78 -1.71 -10.39 0.11
C GLY A 78 -2.73 -9.64 0.94
N VAL A 79 -2.30 -9.17 2.10
CA VAL A 79 -3.13 -8.42 3.04
C VAL A 79 -2.34 -7.21 3.55
N THR A 80 -2.89 -6.01 3.38
CA THR A 80 -2.30 -4.82 4.00
C THR A 80 -2.60 -4.79 5.50
N TYR A 81 -1.71 -4.17 6.26
CA TYR A 81 -1.88 -3.88 7.67
C TYR A 81 -1.43 -2.43 7.96
N PRO A 82 -2.20 -1.64 8.73
CA PRO A 82 -1.89 -0.24 9.02
C PRO A 82 -0.83 -0.10 10.12
N GLY A 83 0.39 -0.53 9.81
CA GLY A 83 1.58 -0.46 10.66
C GLY A 83 2.73 -1.30 10.13
N VAL A 84 3.79 -1.41 10.92
CA VAL A 84 5.02 -2.13 10.56
C VAL A 84 4.82 -3.63 10.69
N VAL A 85 5.15 -4.38 9.64
CA VAL A 85 5.14 -5.84 9.61
C VAL A 85 6.47 -6.33 9.09
N THR A 86 7.18 -7.15 9.88
CA THR A 86 8.43 -7.78 9.47
C THR A 86 8.33 -9.29 9.59
N ASN A 87 8.56 -10.01 8.48
CA ASN A 87 8.44 -11.46 8.40
C ASN A 87 7.08 -11.98 8.92
N GLY A 88 5.99 -11.32 8.51
CA GLY A 88 4.63 -11.60 8.97
C GLY A 88 4.30 -11.14 10.40
N VAL A 89 5.29 -10.73 11.20
CA VAL A 89 5.11 -10.30 12.59
C VAL A 89 4.87 -8.81 12.67
N VAL A 90 3.75 -8.42 13.28
CA VAL A 90 3.42 -7.02 13.53
C VAL A 90 4.34 -6.43 14.59
N ARG A 91 4.87 -5.24 14.31
CA ARG A 91 5.77 -4.48 15.21
C ARG A 91 5.11 -3.25 15.79
N THR A 92 4.21 -2.61 15.05
CA THR A 92 3.51 -1.40 15.51
C THR A 92 2.00 -1.54 15.36
N ALA A 93 1.26 -0.85 16.21
CA ALA A 93 -0.21 -0.85 16.22
C ALA A 93 -0.69 0.55 16.62
N ALA A 94 -0.37 1.57 15.81
CA ALA A 94 -0.67 2.96 16.14
C ALA A 94 -2.19 3.22 16.15
N ASN A 95 -2.88 2.73 15.11
CA ASN A 95 -4.30 3.00 14.85
C ASN A 95 -5.20 1.75 14.91
N VAL A 96 -4.71 0.65 15.48
CA VAL A 96 -5.43 -0.62 15.66
C VAL A 96 -5.18 -1.17 17.06
N ASP A 97 -5.87 -2.26 17.42
CA ASP A 97 -5.75 -2.89 18.74
C ASP A 97 -4.29 -3.23 19.09
N LYS A 98 -3.85 -2.92 20.32
CA LYS A 98 -2.46 -3.17 20.75
C LYS A 98 -2.12 -4.66 20.86
N GLY A 99 -3.13 -5.54 20.93
CA GLY A 99 -2.97 -6.98 20.91
C GLY A 99 -2.35 -7.53 19.64
N TRP A 100 -2.20 -6.72 18.59
CA TRP A 100 -1.44 -7.09 17.39
C TRP A 100 0.08 -7.15 17.60
N ILE A 101 0.65 -6.38 18.54
CA ILE A 101 2.11 -6.28 18.67
C ILE A 101 2.70 -7.65 19.03
N GLY A 102 3.61 -8.15 18.18
CA GLY A 102 4.24 -9.47 18.33
C GLY A 102 3.46 -10.64 17.76
N VAL A 103 2.25 -10.41 17.23
CA VAL A 103 1.45 -11.44 16.56
C VAL A 103 1.96 -11.63 15.13
N ASN A 104 2.09 -12.90 14.71
CA ASN A 104 2.28 -13.24 13.31
C ASN A 104 0.93 -13.12 12.57
N ALA A 105 0.70 -11.98 11.92
CA ALA A 105 -0.54 -11.69 11.22
C ALA A 105 -0.79 -12.66 10.06
N ALA A 106 0.26 -13.06 9.35
CA ALA A 106 0.16 -14.01 8.25
C ALA A 106 -0.37 -15.36 8.75
N GLU A 107 0.17 -15.88 9.84
CA GLU A 107 -0.27 -17.15 10.44
C GLU A 107 -1.71 -17.09 10.95
N VAL A 108 -2.08 -16.02 11.68
CA VAL A 108 -3.44 -15.87 12.22
C VAL A 108 -4.49 -15.79 11.12
N ILE A 109 -4.20 -15.07 10.03
CA ILE A 109 -5.11 -14.97 8.88
C ILE A 109 -5.12 -16.29 8.09
N SER A 110 -3.96 -16.92 7.89
CA SER A 110 -3.83 -18.20 7.20
C SER A 110 -4.62 -19.31 7.89
N ALA A 111 -4.62 -19.35 9.23
CA ALA A 111 -5.38 -20.33 10.01
C ALA A 111 -6.90 -20.23 9.74
N GLU A 112 -7.45 -19.02 9.65
CA GLU A 112 -8.86 -18.80 9.30
C GLU A 112 -9.17 -19.20 7.84
N LEU A 113 -8.15 -19.24 6.97
CA LEU A 113 -8.26 -19.60 5.56
C LEU A 113 -7.83 -21.04 5.26
N GLY A 114 -7.76 -21.91 6.28
CA GLY A 114 -7.41 -23.32 6.08
C GLY A 114 -5.97 -23.55 5.62
N GLY A 115 -5.05 -22.65 5.96
CA GLY A 115 -3.63 -22.77 5.63
C GLY A 115 -3.21 -22.15 4.29
N GLN A 116 -4.05 -21.29 3.69
CA GLN A 116 -3.67 -20.53 2.49
C GLN A 116 -2.42 -19.68 2.74
N HIS A 117 -1.59 -19.50 1.72
CA HIS A 117 -0.41 -18.64 1.82
C HIS A 117 -0.81 -17.16 1.86
N VAL A 118 -0.46 -16.48 2.94
CA VAL A 118 -0.78 -15.06 3.17
C VAL A 118 0.49 -14.26 3.27
N THR A 119 0.68 -13.28 2.40
CA THR A 119 1.71 -12.25 2.56
C THR A 119 1.09 -11.04 3.27
N VAL A 120 1.70 -10.57 4.36
CA VAL A 120 1.24 -9.35 5.05
C VAL A 120 2.28 -8.26 4.91
N LEU A 121 1.85 -7.07 4.50
CA LEU A 121 2.71 -5.90 4.33
C LEU A 121 2.01 -4.63 4.84
N ASN A 122 2.81 -3.57 5.03
CA ASN A 122 2.28 -2.25 5.38
C ASN A 122 1.36 -1.70 4.27
N ASP A 123 0.33 -0.93 4.65
CA ASP A 123 -0.64 -0.36 3.71
C ASP A 123 -0.05 0.72 2.78
N ALA A 124 0.84 1.57 3.30
CA ALA A 124 1.57 2.53 2.48
C ALA A 124 2.56 1.83 1.55
N ASP A 125 3.28 0.80 2.02
CA ASP A 125 4.15 -0.04 1.19
C ASP A 125 3.38 -0.64 0.00
N ALA A 126 2.20 -1.23 0.27
CA ALA A 126 1.33 -1.75 -0.77
C ALA A 126 0.90 -0.66 -1.76
N ALA A 127 0.43 0.48 -1.26
CA ALA A 127 0.06 1.60 -2.13
C ALA A 127 1.24 2.10 -2.98
N GLY A 128 2.45 2.13 -2.40
CA GLY A 128 3.70 2.50 -3.06
C GLY A 128 4.02 1.58 -4.23
N LEU A 129 4.02 0.26 -4.00
CA LEU A 129 4.21 -0.75 -5.05
C LEU A 129 3.20 -0.60 -6.19
N ALA A 130 1.93 -0.38 -5.85
CA ALA A 130 0.87 -0.26 -6.84
C ALA A 130 1.00 1.01 -7.70
N GLU A 131 1.29 2.15 -7.07
CA GLU A 131 1.47 3.42 -7.79
C GLU A 131 2.76 3.46 -8.60
N GLU A 132 3.82 2.81 -8.12
CA GLU A 132 5.06 2.71 -8.87
C GLU A 132 4.89 1.85 -10.11
N GLN A 133 4.23 0.68 -10.03
CA GLN A 133 4.09 -0.21 -11.16
C GLN A 133 3.00 0.22 -12.17
N TYR A 134 1.84 0.66 -11.69
CA TYR A 134 0.66 0.90 -12.53
C TYR A 134 0.18 2.34 -12.55
N GLY A 135 0.69 3.16 -11.65
CA GLY A 135 0.12 4.47 -11.36
C GLY A 135 1.02 5.64 -11.71
N ALA A 136 1.07 6.62 -10.81
CA ALA A 136 1.78 7.87 -11.02
C ALA A 136 3.31 7.70 -11.13
N GLY A 137 3.85 6.58 -10.67
CA GLY A 137 5.27 6.26 -10.70
C GLY A 137 5.75 5.50 -11.93
N LYS A 138 4.86 4.91 -12.74
CA LYS A 138 5.22 3.90 -13.77
C LYS A 138 6.28 4.35 -14.79
N ASP A 139 6.28 5.64 -15.12
CA ASP A 139 7.17 6.23 -16.14
C ASP A 139 8.36 6.97 -15.50
N ASN A 140 8.61 6.72 -14.20
CA ASN A 140 9.70 7.34 -13.43
C ASN A 140 10.67 6.28 -12.93
N SER A 141 11.93 6.68 -12.76
CA SER A 141 13.00 5.86 -12.20
C SER A 141 13.67 6.60 -11.05
N GLY A 142 14.61 5.93 -10.37
CA GLY A 142 15.30 6.51 -9.22
C GLY A 142 14.53 6.29 -7.93
N VAL A 143 14.57 7.27 -7.03
CA VAL A 143 13.96 7.20 -5.70
C VAL A 143 12.58 7.85 -5.73
N ILE A 144 11.54 7.02 -5.70
CA ILE A 144 10.14 7.43 -5.63
C ILE A 144 9.67 7.29 -4.17
N VAL A 145 9.03 8.33 -3.65
CA VAL A 145 8.48 8.32 -2.29
C VAL A 145 6.97 8.53 -2.37
N LEU A 146 6.21 7.51 -1.98
CA LEU A 146 4.78 7.67 -1.77
C LEU A 146 4.53 8.13 -0.33
N LEU A 147 3.71 9.16 -0.15
CA LEU A 147 3.23 9.63 1.15
C LEU A 147 1.71 9.64 1.15
N THR A 148 1.09 8.93 2.10
CA THR A 148 -0.36 9.01 2.31
C THR A 148 -0.66 10.06 3.36
N PHE A 149 -1.62 10.96 3.09
CA PHE A 149 -2.07 11.96 4.06
C PHE A 149 -3.50 11.63 4.50
N GLY A 150 -3.66 11.17 5.74
CA GLY A 150 -4.94 10.73 6.30
C GLY A 150 -5.05 11.05 7.79
N THR A 151 -5.47 10.05 8.58
CA THR A 151 -5.42 10.13 10.05
C THR A 151 -4.00 10.42 10.54
N GLY A 152 -3.02 9.70 9.99
CA GLY A 152 -1.58 9.95 10.13
C GLY A 152 -0.92 10.20 8.78
N ILE A 153 0.40 9.94 8.70
CA ILE A 153 1.16 9.93 7.45
C ILE A 153 1.80 8.56 7.26
N GLY A 154 1.39 7.83 6.24
CA GLY A 154 2.08 6.62 5.79
C GLY A 154 3.12 6.93 4.73
N SER A 155 4.13 6.08 4.59
CA SER A 155 5.18 6.25 3.59
C SER A 155 5.65 4.94 2.97
N ALA A 156 6.01 5.01 1.70
CA ALA A 156 6.76 3.96 1.02
C ALA A 156 7.90 4.60 0.21
N VAL A 157 9.08 4.00 0.26
CA VAL A 157 10.23 4.41 -0.55
C VAL A 157 10.54 3.29 -1.52
N ILE A 158 10.55 3.59 -2.81
CA ILE A 158 10.86 2.66 -3.88
C ILE A 158 12.06 3.19 -4.64
N HIS A 159 13.09 2.36 -4.82
CA HIS A 159 14.26 2.68 -5.60
C HIS A 159 14.35 1.74 -6.80
N ASN A 160 14.09 2.25 -8.01
CA ASN A 160 14.08 1.48 -9.26
C ASN A 160 13.25 0.18 -9.17
N GLY A 161 11.96 0.29 -8.81
CA GLY A 161 11.05 -0.84 -8.64
C GLY A 161 11.27 -1.68 -7.39
N VAL A 162 12.29 -1.39 -6.57
CA VAL A 162 12.56 -2.14 -5.34
C VAL A 162 12.09 -1.34 -4.13
N LEU A 163 11.11 -1.89 -3.42
CA LEU A 163 10.60 -1.33 -2.17
C LEU A 163 11.68 -1.41 -1.07
N LEU A 164 11.91 -0.31 -0.38
CA LEU A 164 12.48 -0.29 0.96
C LEU A 164 11.33 -0.43 1.96
N PRO A 165 11.12 -1.63 2.55
CA PRO A 165 9.92 -1.89 3.32
C PRO A 165 9.89 -1.10 4.63
N ASN A 166 8.67 -0.79 5.08
CA ASN A 166 8.35 -0.25 6.40
C ASN A 166 9.00 1.11 6.69
N THR A 167 9.05 1.99 5.69
CA THR A 167 9.42 3.39 5.95
C THR A 167 8.31 4.08 6.74
N GLU A 168 8.68 4.77 7.82
CA GLU A 168 7.77 5.43 8.76
C GLU A 168 8.03 6.94 8.84
N PHE A 169 7.99 7.62 7.69
CA PHE A 169 8.25 9.06 7.59
C PHE A 169 7.22 9.93 8.32
N GLY A 170 6.04 9.39 8.64
CA GLY A 170 5.07 10.04 9.51
C GLY A 170 5.61 10.29 10.93
N HIS A 171 6.53 9.45 11.40
CA HIS A 171 7.13 9.57 12.73
C HIS A 171 8.45 10.35 12.75
N LEU A 172 8.90 10.90 11.61
CA LEU A 172 10.08 11.78 11.59
C LEU A 172 9.82 13.04 12.42
N GLU A 173 10.78 13.43 13.23
CA GLU A 173 10.73 14.71 13.92
C GLU A 173 11.05 15.85 12.93
N VAL A 174 10.08 16.76 12.75
CA VAL A 174 10.19 17.93 11.88
C VAL A 174 9.95 19.17 12.73
N GLY A 175 11.03 19.84 13.12
CA GLY A 175 11.00 21.05 13.93
C GLY A 175 10.32 20.84 15.29
N GLY A 176 10.79 19.86 16.06
CA GLY A 176 10.32 19.55 17.41
C GLY A 176 8.97 18.85 17.49
N LYS A 177 8.50 18.26 16.39
CA LYS A 177 7.20 17.57 16.33
C LYS A 177 7.21 16.51 15.24
N GLU A 178 6.62 15.35 15.51
CA GLU A 178 6.43 14.32 14.48
C GLU A 178 5.66 14.84 13.26
N ALA A 179 6.08 14.39 12.08
CA ALA A 179 5.56 14.82 10.79
C ALA A 179 4.04 14.61 10.69
N GLU A 180 3.50 13.49 11.15
CA GLU A 180 2.06 13.21 11.08
C GLU A 180 1.23 14.17 11.94
N HIS A 181 1.69 14.45 13.15
CA HIS A 181 1.02 15.39 14.04
C HIS A 181 1.07 16.82 13.50
N ARG A 182 1.99 17.11 12.58
CA ARG A 182 2.18 18.40 11.91
C ARG A 182 1.35 18.51 10.61
N ALA A 183 1.42 17.52 9.74
CA ALA A 183 1.03 17.62 8.34
C ALA A 183 -0.01 16.58 7.87
N ALA A 184 -0.46 15.64 8.71
CA ALA A 184 -1.56 14.75 8.33
C ALA A 184 -2.83 15.54 7.96
N SER A 185 -3.68 15.01 7.08
CA SER A 185 -4.91 15.71 6.67
C SER A 185 -5.88 15.89 7.84
N SER A 186 -5.88 14.96 8.80
CA SER A 186 -6.64 15.07 10.05
C SER A 186 -6.26 16.30 10.89
N VAL A 187 -5.00 16.79 10.78
CA VAL A 187 -4.53 18.00 11.45
C VAL A 187 -5.14 19.24 10.80
N LYS A 188 -5.18 19.27 9.46
CA LYS A 188 -5.85 20.33 8.71
C LYS A 188 -7.31 20.45 9.11
N GLU A 189 -8.01 19.32 9.15
CA GLU A 189 -9.44 19.26 9.50
C GLU A 189 -9.68 19.69 10.94
N ARG A 190 -8.95 19.11 11.91
CA ARG A 190 -9.09 19.43 13.34
C ARG A 190 -8.81 20.91 13.66
N LYS A 191 -7.91 21.54 12.90
CA LYS A 191 -7.54 22.96 13.10
C LYS A 191 -8.28 23.93 12.17
N ASP A 192 -9.18 23.41 11.33
CA ASP A 192 -9.91 24.17 10.32
C ASP A 192 -8.99 25.06 9.45
N TRP A 193 -7.86 24.49 9.00
CA TRP A 193 -6.91 25.22 8.17
C TRP A 193 -7.31 25.23 6.71
N SER A 194 -7.00 26.34 6.03
CA SER A 194 -7.02 26.42 4.57
C SER A 194 -5.95 25.51 3.96
N TYR A 195 -6.01 25.25 2.65
CA TYR A 195 -4.97 24.48 1.97
C TYR A 195 -3.63 25.20 2.00
N GLU A 196 -3.63 26.50 1.74
CA GLU A 196 -2.45 27.37 1.73
C GLU A 196 -1.68 27.29 3.05
N ARG A 197 -2.39 27.39 4.19
CA ARG A 197 -1.75 27.29 5.51
C ARG A 197 -1.24 25.87 5.78
N TRP A 198 -2.03 24.85 5.46
CA TRP A 198 -1.64 23.46 5.71
C TRP A 198 -0.45 23.03 4.85
N THR A 199 -0.37 23.48 3.59
CA THR A 199 0.74 23.14 2.69
C THR A 199 2.08 23.70 3.14
N GLU A 200 2.11 24.75 3.96
CA GLU A 200 3.36 25.18 4.62
C GLU A 200 3.90 24.10 5.56
N GLU A 201 3.02 23.37 6.26
CA GLU A 201 3.40 22.28 7.15
C GLU A 201 3.80 21.03 6.36
N VAL A 202 3.08 20.72 5.27
CA VAL A 202 3.47 19.64 4.34
C VAL A 202 4.83 19.93 3.71
N THR A 203 5.06 21.16 3.23
CA THR A 203 6.35 21.56 2.63
C THR A 203 7.51 21.36 3.60
N LYS A 204 7.35 21.69 4.89
CA LYS A 204 8.40 21.43 5.90
C LYS A 204 8.76 19.95 6.01
N VAL A 205 7.73 19.08 6.01
CA VAL A 205 7.95 17.63 6.06
C VAL A 205 8.65 17.14 4.80
N LEU A 206 8.17 17.55 3.62
CA LEU A 206 8.79 17.17 2.34
C LEU A 206 10.25 17.62 2.28
N THR A 207 10.57 18.85 2.68
CA THR A 207 11.95 19.36 2.68
C THR A 207 12.88 18.58 3.61
N VAL A 208 12.40 18.09 4.75
CA VAL A 208 13.22 17.20 5.61
C VAL A 208 13.52 15.89 4.90
N ILE A 209 12.53 15.27 4.27
CA ILE A 209 12.71 14.02 3.50
C ILE A 209 13.64 14.27 2.30
N GLU A 210 13.44 15.37 1.57
CA GLU A 210 14.27 15.79 0.44
C GLU A 210 15.75 15.93 0.78
N ASN A 211 16.04 16.48 1.97
CA ASN A 211 17.40 16.69 2.42
C ASN A 211 18.04 15.38 2.92
N ALA A 212 17.23 14.40 3.33
CA ALA A 212 17.69 13.12 3.81
C ALA A 212 18.03 12.16 2.66
N ILE A 213 17.17 12.07 1.64
CA ILE A 213 17.25 10.99 0.64
C ILE A 213 17.17 11.44 -0.83
N TRP A 214 17.04 12.74 -1.10
CA TRP A 214 17.04 13.30 -2.46
C TRP A 214 16.14 12.54 -3.47
N PRO A 215 14.82 12.48 -3.21
CA PRO A 215 13.92 11.74 -4.08
C PRO A 215 13.73 12.41 -5.44
N ASP A 216 13.50 11.59 -6.45
CA ASP A 216 13.19 12.01 -7.82
C ASP A 216 11.71 12.38 -7.98
N LEU A 217 10.82 11.73 -7.20
CA LEU A 217 9.38 11.97 -7.24
C LEU A 217 8.73 11.75 -5.87
N PHE A 218 7.81 12.64 -5.50
CA PHE A 218 6.82 12.37 -4.47
C PHE A 218 5.46 12.01 -5.10
N ILE A 219 4.86 10.93 -4.62
CA ILE A 219 3.47 10.57 -4.94
C ILE A 219 2.61 10.82 -3.70
N ALA A 220 1.68 11.77 -3.79
CA ALA A 220 0.75 12.11 -2.73
C ALA A 220 -0.51 11.23 -2.79
N GLY A 221 -0.64 10.31 -1.83
CA GLY A 221 -1.78 9.42 -1.63
C GLY A 221 -2.70 9.84 -0.47
N GLY A 222 -3.56 8.91 -0.07
CA GLY A 222 -4.59 9.14 0.96
C GLY A 222 -5.82 9.90 0.42
N GLY A 223 -6.87 10.01 1.23
CA GLY A 223 -8.15 10.57 0.76
C GLY A 223 -8.07 12.02 0.26
N ILE A 224 -7.12 12.81 0.79
CA ILE A 224 -6.91 14.21 0.40
C ILE A 224 -6.28 14.38 -0.99
N SER A 225 -5.69 13.33 -1.57
CA SER A 225 -5.13 13.37 -2.93
C SER A 225 -6.20 13.61 -4.01
N ARG A 226 -7.47 13.28 -3.72
CA ARG A 226 -8.61 13.60 -4.59
C ARG A 226 -8.84 15.09 -4.83
N LYS A 227 -8.25 15.94 -3.99
CA LYS A 227 -8.30 17.40 -4.08
C LYS A 227 -6.90 17.97 -4.36
N ALA A 228 -6.01 17.19 -4.97
CA ALA A 228 -4.63 17.55 -5.26
C ALA A 228 -4.49 18.86 -6.03
N ASP A 229 -5.42 19.14 -6.94
CA ASP A 229 -5.52 20.41 -7.68
C ASP A 229 -5.55 21.63 -6.77
N LYS A 230 -6.07 21.49 -5.54
CA LYS A 230 -6.20 22.58 -4.57
C LYS A 230 -4.96 22.82 -3.73
N TRP A 231 -4.00 21.89 -3.68
CA TRP A 231 -2.91 21.96 -2.70
C TRP A 231 -1.53 21.59 -3.22
N ILE A 232 -1.40 20.65 -4.16
CA ILE A 232 -0.10 20.34 -4.76
C ILE A 232 0.55 21.58 -5.39
N PRO A 233 -0.18 22.45 -6.14
CA PRO A 233 0.41 23.68 -6.69
C PRO A 233 0.89 24.69 -5.64
N LEU A 234 0.50 24.54 -4.37
CA LEU A 234 0.87 25.44 -3.28
C LEU A 234 2.16 25.00 -2.57
N LEU A 235 2.65 23.80 -2.85
CA LEU A 235 3.89 23.26 -2.28
C LEU A 235 5.10 24.02 -2.81
N LYS A 236 6.11 24.19 -1.96
CA LYS A 236 7.34 24.94 -2.29
C LYS A 236 8.61 24.10 -2.16
N ASN A 237 8.44 22.78 -2.06
CA ASN A 237 9.55 21.83 -1.99
C ASN A 237 10.22 21.70 -3.37
N ARG A 238 11.41 21.10 -3.43
CA ARG A 238 12.23 20.99 -4.64
C ARG A 238 11.75 19.88 -5.59
N THR A 239 11.52 18.70 -5.04
CA THR A 239 11.18 17.47 -5.77
C THR A 239 9.75 17.57 -6.31
N PRO A 240 9.49 17.17 -7.57
CA PRO A 240 8.15 17.12 -8.13
C PRO A 240 7.18 16.31 -7.26
N VAL A 241 5.95 16.79 -7.12
CA VAL A 241 4.88 16.10 -6.39
C VAL A 241 3.70 15.87 -7.32
N VAL A 242 3.24 14.63 -7.40
CA VAL A 242 2.08 14.23 -8.20
C VAL A 242 1.04 13.53 -7.32
N ALA A 243 -0.22 13.53 -7.74
CA ALA A 243 -1.27 12.81 -7.04
C ALA A 243 -1.25 11.32 -7.39
N ALA A 244 -1.47 10.46 -6.39
CA ALA A 244 -1.72 9.03 -6.60
C ALA A 244 -2.93 8.80 -7.52
N THR A 245 -2.81 7.86 -8.45
CA THR A 245 -3.79 7.60 -9.51
C THR A 245 -4.77 6.46 -9.19
N LEU A 246 -4.32 5.40 -8.51
CA LEU A 246 -5.13 4.25 -8.10
C LEU A 246 -6.01 4.59 -6.88
N GLN A 247 -5.65 5.61 -6.10
CA GLN A 247 -6.45 6.11 -4.97
C GLN A 247 -6.87 4.98 -4.00
N ASN A 248 -8.16 4.65 -3.95
CA ASN A 248 -8.74 3.71 -3.00
C ASN A 248 -8.50 2.23 -3.36
N THR A 249 -7.94 1.93 -4.52
CA THR A 249 -7.59 0.56 -4.92
C THR A 249 -6.11 0.24 -4.72
N ALA A 250 -5.27 1.25 -4.49
CA ALA A 250 -3.82 1.09 -4.38
C ALA A 250 -3.41 0.01 -3.35
N GLY A 251 -4.04 0.01 -2.15
CA GLY A 251 -3.78 -1.01 -1.13
C GLY A 251 -4.15 -2.43 -1.58
N ILE A 252 -5.29 -2.61 -2.26
CA ILE A 252 -5.72 -3.92 -2.79
C ILE A 252 -4.76 -4.39 -3.88
N VAL A 253 -4.41 -3.51 -4.82
CA VAL A 253 -3.52 -3.83 -5.95
C VAL A 253 -2.13 -4.20 -5.44
N GLY A 254 -1.55 -3.39 -4.54
CA GLY A 254 -0.24 -3.66 -3.96
C GLY A 254 -0.19 -4.94 -3.13
N ALA A 255 -1.25 -5.22 -2.37
CA ALA A 255 -1.38 -6.48 -1.66
C ALA A 255 -1.44 -7.66 -2.64
N ALA A 256 -2.22 -7.57 -3.71
CA ALA A 256 -2.28 -8.62 -4.73
C ALA A 256 -0.91 -8.85 -5.42
N MET A 257 -0.11 -7.79 -5.63
CA MET A 257 1.27 -7.91 -6.12
C MET A 257 2.15 -8.68 -5.12
N ALA A 258 2.05 -8.36 -3.83
CA ALA A 258 2.80 -9.02 -2.76
C ALA A 258 2.42 -10.51 -2.56
N ALA A 259 1.28 -10.94 -3.09
CA ALA A 259 0.86 -12.34 -3.06
C ALA A 259 1.71 -13.25 -3.97
N VAL A 260 2.33 -12.68 -5.02
CA VAL A 260 3.05 -13.43 -6.06
C VAL A 260 4.55 -13.11 -6.13
N ALA A 261 5.00 -12.08 -5.41
CA ALA A 261 6.39 -11.68 -5.33
C ALA A 261 6.78 -11.44 -3.86
N ASP A 262 7.97 -11.91 -3.46
CA ASP A 262 8.50 -11.62 -2.13
C ASP A 262 9.02 -10.17 -2.08
N VAL A 263 8.11 -9.27 -1.71
CA VAL A 263 8.38 -7.83 -1.53
C VAL A 263 8.65 -7.48 -0.06
N THR A 264 8.58 -8.45 0.83
CA THR A 264 8.71 -8.27 2.29
C THR A 264 10.07 -8.70 2.84
N ALA A 265 10.88 -9.36 2.01
CA ALA A 265 12.17 -9.90 2.41
C ALA A 265 13.11 -8.82 2.98
N THR A 266 13.26 -8.85 4.30
CA THR A 266 14.34 -8.18 5.03
C THR A 266 15.54 -9.13 5.26
N GLY A 267 15.60 -10.28 4.57
CA GLY A 267 16.77 -11.15 4.60
C GLY A 267 16.70 -12.32 3.60
N ARG A 268 17.82 -12.53 2.91
CA ARG A 268 18.30 -13.89 2.55
C ARG A 268 19.09 -14.44 3.72
#